data_AF-A0AA38GN76-F1
#
_entry.id   AF-A0AA38GN76-F1
#
_cell.length_a   1.000
_cell.length_b   1.000
_cell.length_c   1.000
_cell.angle_alpha   90.00
_cell.angle_beta   90.00
_cell.angle_gamma   90.00
#
_symmetry.space_group_name_H-M   'P 1'
#
loop_
_entity.id
_entity.type
_entity.pdbx_description
1 polymer ?
#
loop_
_entity_poly.entity_id
_entity_poly.type
_entity_poly.pdbx_seq_one_letter_code
_entity_poly.pdbx_strand_id
1 'polypeptide(L)'
;MVHGTASCLLSAYDMLKNPWKLDAPNTYLENKIMEFSTAYFAVDLLHYLLVNPSDYLYIFHHTATSFYMLSCRYFTGHGGLSAISLIAAGEATSPFQNVWTVSRMARTGSALANRIYTSLSPFFTVYFTVMRCVVGPYLTWKLSAFYFAGKADAVIPRWLAYSWMITVIFAIFGSTIWVYKLWTGLIRFYARERKARDQKAV
;
A
#
# COMPACT_ATOMS: atom_id res chain seq x y z
N MET A 1 -11.65 -2.30 2.34
CA MET A 1 -11.92 -3.13 1.15
C MET A 1 -12.42 -2.32 -0.04
N VAL A 2 -13.57 -1.62 0.07
CA VAL A 2 -14.14 -0.86 -1.06
C VAL A 2 -13.19 0.23 -1.57
N HIS A 3 -12.64 1.05 -0.67
CA HIS A 3 -11.68 2.11 -1.03
C HIS A 3 -10.48 1.54 -1.80
N GLY A 4 -9.78 0.55 -1.24
CA GLY A 4 -8.59 -0.02 -1.89
C GLY A 4 -8.86 -0.60 -3.27
N THR A 5 -9.92 -1.40 -3.43
CA THR A 5 -10.28 -1.97 -4.74
C THR A 5 -10.60 -0.86 -5.75
N ALA A 6 -11.44 0.10 -5.38
CA ALA A 6 -11.83 1.19 -6.28
C ALA A 6 -10.62 2.05 -6.67
N SER A 7 -9.80 2.44 -5.70
CA SER A 7 -8.61 3.27 -5.92
C SER A 7 -7.58 2.56 -6.80
N CYS A 8 -7.36 1.26 -6.59
CA CYS A 8 -6.46 0.47 -7.42
C CYS A 8 -6.94 0.41 -8.88
N LEU A 9 -8.22 0.10 -9.11
CA LEU A 9 -8.78 -0.07 -10.45
C LEU A 9 -8.83 1.27 -11.21
N LEU A 10 -9.27 2.34 -10.55
CA LEU A 10 -9.35 3.66 -11.16
C LEU A 10 -7.95 4.21 -11.49
N SER A 11 -6.98 3.99 -10.60
CA SER A 11 -5.58 4.40 -10.85
C SER A 11 -4.98 3.61 -12.02
N ALA A 12 -5.20 2.29 -12.07
CA ALA A 12 -4.74 1.46 -13.18
C ALA A 12 -5.40 1.89 -14.51
N TYR A 13 -6.70 2.20 -14.49
CA TYR A 13 -7.39 2.71 -15.67
C TYR A 13 -6.80 4.03 -16.17
N ASP A 14 -6.53 4.99 -15.28
CA ASP A 14 -5.93 6.27 -15.64
C ASP A 14 -4.52 6.07 -16.25
N MET A 15 -3.67 5.26 -15.60
CA MET A 15 -2.32 4.94 -16.06
C MET A 15 -2.28 4.24 -17.43
N LEU A 16 -3.32 3.48 -17.78
CA LEU A 16 -3.42 2.81 -19.09
C LEU A 16 -3.95 3.74 -20.19
N LYS A 17 -4.74 4.76 -19.82
CA LYS A 17 -5.37 5.70 -20.76
C LYS A 17 -4.50 6.90 -21.07
N ASN A 18 -3.71 7.36 -20.11
CA ASN A 18 -2.93 8.59 -20.20
C ASN A 18 -1.44 8.32 -20.41
N PRO A 19 -0.71 9.23 -21.08
CA PRO A 19 0.73 9.10 -21.23
C PRO A 19 1.45 9.19 -19.88
N TRP A 20 2.53 8.43 -19.72
CA TRP A 20 3.33 8.43 -18.50
C TRP A 20 4.20 9.70 -18.37
N LYS A 21 3.58 10.83 -18.01
CA LYS A 21 4.24 12.13 -17.87
C LYS A 21 4.05 12.69 -16.45
N LEU A 22 5.09 12.56 -15.61
CA LEU A 22 5.04 12.82 -14.17
C LEU A 22 4.99 14.31 -13.77
N ASP A 23 5.33 15.20 -14.69
CA ASP A 23 5.28 16.67 -14.56
C ASP A 23 4.05 17.27 -15.28
N ALA A 24 3.18 16.44 -15.89
CA ALA A 24 1.94 16.94 -16.48
C ALA A 24 1.01 17.51 -15.40
N PRO A 25 0.15 18.49 -15.77
CA PRO A 25 -0.96 18.89 -14.91
C PRO A 25 -1.83 17.68 -14.57
N ASN A 26 -2.33 17.63 -13.34
CA ASN A 26 -3.13 16.50 -12.90
C ASN A 26 -4.41 16.37 -13.72
N THR A 27 -4.76 15.13 -14.09
CA THR A 27 -6.05 14.89 -14.73
C THR A 27 -7.20 15.07 -13.73
N TYR A 28 -8.42 15.24 -14.24
CA TYR A 28 -9.61 15.27 -13.39
C TYR A 28 -9.74 13.96 -12.57
N LEU A 29 -9.45 12.82 -13.19
CA LEU A 29 -9.58 11.52 -12.53
C LEU A 29 -8.50 11.32 -11.47
N GLU A 30 -7.23 11.69 -11.74
CA GLU A 30 -6.16 11.69 -10.73
C GLU A 30 -6.55 12.51 -9.50
N ASN A 31 -7.08 13.72 -9.71
CA ASN A 31 -7.54 14.58 -8.64
C ASN A 31 -8.67 13.92 -7.82
N LYS A 32 -9.62 13.27 -8.48
CA LYS A 32 -10.73 12.57 -7.79
C LYS A 32 -10.25 11.34 -7.01
N ILE A 33 -9.29 10.59 -7.52
CA ILE A 33 -8.70 9.44 -6.82
C ILE A 33 -7.96 9.93 -5.55
N MET A 34 -7.19 11.00 -5.65
CA MET A 34 -6.47 11.60 -4.51
C MET A 34 -7.45 12.16 -3.47
N GLU A 35 -8.50 12.87 -3.89
CA GLU A 35 -9.55 13.38 -3.00
C GLU A 35 -10.26 12.22 -2.27
N PHE A 36 -10.68 11.20 -3.00
CA PHE A 36 -11.33 10.01 -2.44
C PHE A 36 -10.44 9.28 -1.43
N SER A 37 -9.16 9.08 -1.78
CA SER A 37 -8.21 8.38 -0.90
C SER A 37 -7.84 9.20 0.32
N THR A 38 -7.70 10.51 0.19
CA THR A 38 -7.41 11.39 1.33
C THR A 38 -8.59 11.44 2.30
N ALA A 39 -9.83 11.49 1.79
CA ALA A 39 -11.02 11.43 2.64
C ALA A 39 -11.09 10.12 3.44
N TYR A 40 -10.79 8.99 2.80
CA TYR A 40 -10.71 7.71 3.47
C TYR A 40 -9.60 7.68 4.54
N PHE A 41 -8.39 8.18 4.21
CA PHE A 41 -7.28 8.24 5.16
C PHE A 41 -7.52 9.17 6.35
N ALA A 42 -8.29 10.24 6.17
CA ALA A 42 -8.70 11.11 7.26
C ALA A 42 -9.57 10.35 8.30
N VAL A 43 -10.53 9.56 7.83
CA VAL A 43 -11.37 8.73 8.70
C VAL A 43 -10.53 7.65 9.41
N ASP A 44 -9.65 6.97 8.67
CA ASP A 44 -8.71 6.00 9.24
C ASP A 44 -7.82 6.63 10.32
N LEU A 45 -7.22 7.79 10.05
CA LEU A 45 -6.38 8.49 11.03
C LEU A 45 -7.15 8.84 12.30
N LEU A 46 -8.38 9.35 12.18
CA LEU A 46 -9.23 9.61 13.34
C LEU A 46 -9.51 8.33 14.14
N HIS A 47 -9.80 7.23 13.47
CA HIS A 47 -9.99 5.94 14.13
C HIS A 47 -8.75 5.50 14.90
N TYR A 48 -7.56 5.57 14.29
CA TYR A 48 -6.32 5.15 14.96
C TYR A 48 -5.94 6.07 16.11
N LEU A 49 -6.08 7.39 15.96
CA LEU A 49 -5.78 8.34 17.04
C LEU A 49 -6.68 8.15 18.26
N LEU A 50 -7.94 7.73 18.06
CA LEU A 50 -8.91 7.56 19.14
C LEU A 50 -8.95 6.13 19.72
N VAL A 51 -8.77 5.11 18.88
CA VAL A 51 -9.00 3.70 19.26
C VAL A 51 -7.71 2.91 19.42
N ASN A 52 -6.67 3.22 18.64
CA ASN A 52 -5.39 2.51 18.71
C ASN A 52 -4.18 3.45 18.47
N PRO A 53 -3.94 4.42 19.38
CA PRO A 53 -2.91 5.45 19.17
C PRO A 53 -1.48 4.91 19.20
N SER A 54 -1.31 3.65 19.59
CA SER A 54 -0.01 2.98 19.65
C SER A 54 0.50 2.48 18.28
N ASP A 55 -0.36 2.47 17.25
CA ASP A 55 0.05 2.05 15.90
C ASP A 55 0.71 3.19 15.12
N TYR A 56 1.88 3.61 15.59
CA TYR A 56 2.64 4.72 15.02
C TYR A 56 3.00 4.51 13.55
N LEU A 57 3.21 3.26 13.12
CA LEU A 57 3.56 2.96 11.74
C LEU A 57 2.40 3.28 10.81
N TYR A 58 1.18 2.89 11.19
CA TYR A 58 -0.02 3.17 10.40
C TYR A 58 -0.33 4.67 10.40
N ILE A 59 -0.29 5.31 11.57
CA ILE A 59 -0.52 6.76 11.70
C ILE A 59 0.46 7.53 10.80
N PHE A 60 1.76 7.27 10.93
CA PHE A 60 2.77 7.94 10.11
C PHE A 60 2.57 7.67 8.62
N HIS A 61 2.28 6.42 8.23
CA HIS A 61 2.03 6.06 6.84
C HIS A 61 0.86 6.85 6.24
N HIS A 62 -0.27 6.92 6.95
CA HIS A 62 -1.46 7.64 6.49
C HIS A 62 -1.25 9.15 6.46
N THR A 63 -0.57 9.71 7.46
CA THR A 63 -0.21 11.13 7.47
C THR A 63 0.70 11.48 6.29
N ALA A 64 1.74 10.70 6.06
CA ALA A 64 2.72 10.96 5.01
C ALA A 64 2.11 10.77 3.61
N THR A 65 1.28 9.75 3.42
CA THR A 65 0.59 9.53 2.14
C THR A 65 -0.47 10.60 1.87
N SER A 66 -1.19 11.06 2.91
CA SER A 66 -2.11 12.19 2.79
C SER A 66 -1.39 13.48 2.47
N PHE A 67 -0.24 13.75 3.09
CA PHE A 67 0.61 14.90 2.77
C PHE A 67 1.02 14.89 1.28
N TYR A 68 1.45 13.74 0.75
CA TYR A 68 1.80 13.62 -0.65
C TYR A 68 0.59 13.92 -1.55
N MET A 69 -0.54 13.24 -1.34
CA MET A 69 -1.74 13.46 -2.16
C MET A 69 -2.26 14.90 -2.11
N LEU A 70 -2.33 15.50 -0.92
CA LEU A 70 -2.80 16.87 -0.73
C LEU A 70 -1.88 17.89 -1.40
N SER A 71 -0.57 17.70 -1.32
CA SER A 71 0.39 18.60 -1.97
C SER A 71 0.41 18.45 -3.50
N CYS A 72 0.20 17.23 -4.04
CA CYS A 72 -0.08 17.05 -5.46
C CYS A 72 -1.37 17.77 -5.89
N ARG A 73 -2.44 17.59 -5.12
CA ARG A 73 -3.78 18.06 -5.48
C ARG A 73 -3.98 19.57 -5.34
N TYR A 74 -3.55 20.15 -4.24
CA TYR A 74 -3.92 21.51 -3.84
C TYR A 74 -2.75 22.50 -3.85
N PHE A 75 -1.50 22.02 -3.74
CA PHE A 75 -0.35 22.92 -3.72
C PHE A 75 0.31 23.07 -5.09
N THR A 76 0.57 21.96 -5.78
CA THR A 76 1.22 21.99 -7.09
C THR A 76 0.24 21.89 -8.24
N GLY A 77 -0.82 21.07 -8.12
CA GLY A 77 -1.65 20.69 -9.27
C GLY A 77 -0.94 19.76 -10.25
N HIS A 78 0.22 19.20 -9.83
CA HIS A 78 1.08 18.30 -10.59
C HIS A 78 1.45 17.08 -9.72
N GLY A 79 2.03 16.04 -10.33
CA GLY A 79 2.46 14.83 -9.61
C GLY A 79 1.35 13.84 -9.24
N GLY A 80 0.13 14.06 -9.73
CA GLY A 80 -1.02 13.18 -9.56
C GLY A 80 -0.73 11.76 -10.04
N LEU A 81 -0.21 11.60 -11.26
CA LEU A 81 0.19 10.30 -11.80
C LEU A 81 1.16 9.54 -10.88
N SER A 82 2.14 10.24 -10.29
CA SER A 82 3.08 9.67 -9.34
C SER A 82 2.35 9.13 -8.10
N ALA A 83 1.49 9.95 -7.49
CA ALA A 83 0.72 9.57 -6.33
C ALA A 83 -0.22 8.38 -6.61
N ILE A 84 -1.01 8.44 -7.69
CA ILE A 84 -1.98 7.38 -8.01
C ILE A 84 -1.29 6.06 -8.40
N SER A 85 -0.10 6.11 -8.99
CA SER A 85 0.66 4.89 -9.30
C SER A 85 1.11 4.16 -8.03
N LEU A 86 1.48 4.91 -6.99
CA LEU A 86 1.84 4.35 -5.68
C LEU A 86 0.61 3.80 -4.96
N ILE A 87 -0.54 4.48 -5.07
CA ILE A 87 -1.83 3.98 -4.57
C ILE A 87 -2.18 2.66 -5.26
N ALA A 88 -2.07 2.59 -6.59
CA ALA A 88 -2.34 1.36 -7.33
C ALA A 88 -1.46 0.20 -6.83
N ALA A 89 -0.15 0.41 -6.74
CA ALA A 89 0.78 -0.61 -6.24
C ALA A 89 0.49 -1.01 -4.79
N GLY A 90 0.13 -0.06 -3.94
CA GLY A 90 -0.18 -0.29 -2.53
C GLY A 90 -1.50 -1.02 -2.31
N GLU A 91 -2.53 -0.66 -3.08
CA GLU A 91 -3.89 -1.17 -2.90
C GLU A 91 -4.17 -2.48 -3.66
N ALA A 92 -3.32 -2.83 -4.63
CA ALA A 92 -3.44 -4.08 -5.38
C ALA A 92 -3.48 -5.34 -4.48
N THR A 93 -2.89 -5.27 -3.27
CA THR A 93 -2.91 -6.36 -2.28
C THR A 93 -4.10 -6.30 -1.31
N SER A 94 -4.79 -5.16 -1.23
CA SER A 94 -5.78 -4.87 -0.19
C SER A 94 -6.99 -5.80 -0.14
N PRO A 95 -7.58 -6.25 -1.27
CA PRO A 95 -8.68 -7.20 -1.21
C PRO A 95 -8.28 -8.49 -0.50
N PHE A 96 -7.14 -9.07 -0.88
CA PHE A 96 -6.62 -10.29 -0.28
C PHE A 96 -6.15 -10.07 1.16
N GLN A 97 -5.49 -8.96 1.45
CA GLN A 97 -5.04 -8.62 2.80
C GLN A 97 -6.20 -8.50 3.78
N ASN A 98 -7.31 -7.86 3.38
CA ASN A 98 -8.49 -7.71 4.22
C ASN A 98 -9.17 -9.06 4.48
N VAL A 99 -9.40 -9.86 3.44
CA VAL A 99 -9.98 -11.22 3.59
C VAL A 99 -9.10 -12.08 4.48
N TRP A 100 -7.78 -12.04 4.26
CA TRP A 100 -6.80 -12.77 5.06
C TRP A 100 -6.82 -12.34 6.53
N THR A 101 -6.91 -11.03 6.80
CA THR A 101 -6.92 -10.48 8.17
C THR A 101 -8.20 -10.87 8.92
N VAL A 102 -9.37 -10.69 8.30
CA VAL A 102 -10.65 -11.07 8.92
C VAL A 102 -10.71 -12.57 9.16
N SER A 103 -10.29 -13.38 8.18
CA SER A 103 -10.24 -14.84 8.31
C SER A 103 -9.29 -15.27 9.44
N ARG A 104 -8.13 -14.60 9.57
CA ARG A 104 -7.19 -14.84 10.67
C ARG A 104 -7.81 -14.56 12.03
N MET A 105 -8.56 -13.47 12.17
CA MET A 105 -9.22 -13.10 13.43
C MET A 105 -10.32 -14.09 13.81
N ALA A 106 -11.08 -14.59 12.84
CA ALA A 106 -12.20 -15.49 13.06
C ALA A 106 -11.85 -16.99 13.07
N ARG A 107 -10.58 -17.37 12.79
CA ARG A 107 -10.18 -18.76 12.51
C ARG A 107 -10.48 -19.76 13.63
N THR A 108 -10.51 -19.33 14.89
CA THR A 108 -10.78 -20.23 16.03
C THR A 108 -12.27 -20.48 16.24
N GLY A 109 -13.13 -19.56 15.77
CA GLY A 109 -14.58 -19.64 15.92
C GLY A 109 -15.32 -20.11 14.67
N SER A 110 -14.65 -20.25 13.53
CA SER A 110 -15.28 -20.65 12.27
C SER A 110 -14.37 -21.54 11.42
N ALA A 111 -14.85 -22.74 11.11
CA ALA A 111 -14.15 -23.68 10.23
C ALA A 111 -13.95 -23.12 8.82
N LEU A 112 -14.92 -22.35 8.31
CA LEU A 112 -14.80 -21.65 7.02
C LEU A 112 -13.69 -20.60 7.08
N ALA A 113 -13.65 -19.77 8.12
CA ALA A 113 -12.60 -18.76 8.29
C ALA A 113 -11.22 -19.41 8.39
N ASN A 114 -11.10 -20.53 9.10
CA ASN A 114 -9.86 -21.28 9.17
C ASN A 114 -9.43 -21.77 7.77
N ARG A 115 -10.34 -22.39 7.01
CA ARG A 115 -10.06 -22.89 5.65
C ARG A 115 -9.64 -21.77 4.69
N ILE A 116 -10.29 -20.61 4.77
CA ILE A 116 -9.93 -19.44 3.96
C ILE A 116 -8.53 -18.95 4.36
N TYR A 117 -8.29 -18.76 5.66
CA TYR A 117 -6.99 -18.32 6.17
C TYR A 117 -5.85 -19.25 5.73
N THR A 118 -6.00 -20.57 5.91
CA THR A 118 -4.96 -21.54 5.57
C THR A 118 -4.69 -21.61 4.08
N SER A 119 -5.74 -21.59 3.25
CA SER A 119 -5.62 -21.66 1.79
C SER A 119 -5.06 -20.37 1.19
N LEU A 120 -5.47 -19.21 1.73
CA LEU A 120 -5.08 -17.91 1.21
C LEU A 120 -3.68 -17.50 1.66
N SER A 121 -3.20 -17.96 2.82
CA SER A 121 -1.92 -17.50 3.40
C SER A 121 -0.71 -17.66 2.48
N PRO A 122 -0.47 -18.81 1.80
CA PRO A 122 0.66 -18.95 0.89
C PRO A 122 0.57 -18.00 -0.30
N PHE A 123 -0.58 -17.99 -0.99
CA PHE A 123 -0.83 -17.13 -2.14
C PHE A 123 -0.65 -15.65 -1.77
N PHE A 124 -1.30 -15.22 -0.70
CA PHE A 124 -1.21 -13.84 -0.23
C PHE A 124 0.23 -13.46 0.12
N THR A 125 0.99 -14.34 0.76
CA THR A 125 2.39 -14.07 1.11
C THR A 125 3.26 -13.85 -0.11
N VAL A 126 3.13 -14.69 -1.13
CA VAL A 126 3.88 -14.54 -2.39
C VAL A 126 3.44 -13.28 -3.13
N TYR A 127 2.14 -13.09 -3.32
CA TYR A 127 1.60 -11.93 -4.03
C TYR A 127 2.00 -10.60 -3.37
N PHE A 128 1.88 -10.53 -2.04
CA PHE A 128 2.32 -9.38 -1.27
C PHE A 128 3.83 -9.14 -1.42
N THR A 129 4.64 -10.21 -1.39
CA THR A 129 6.09 -10.10 -1.63
C THR A 129 6.41 -9.49 -3.00
N VAL A 130 5.74 -9.94 -4.07
CA VAL A 130 5.95 -9.40 -5.42
C VAL A 130 5.61 -7.91 -5.46
N MET A 131 4.44 -7.53 -4.95
CA MET A 131 4.00 -6.14 -4.98
C MET A 131 4.92 -5.22 -4.17
N ARG A 132 5.45 -5.68 -3.03
CA ARG A 132 6.24 -4.83 -2.12
C ARG A 132 7.75 -4.88 -2.34
N CYS A 133 8.28 -5.99 -2.83
CA CYS A 133 9.73 -6.16 -3.04
C CYS A 133 10.14 -6.09 -4.52
N VAL A 134 9.20 -6.10 -5.46
CA VAL A 134 9.50 -5.97 -6.90
C VAL A 134 8.83 -4.72 -7.47
N VAL A 135 7.50 -4.66 -7.45
CA VAL A 135 6.76 -3.54 -8.07
C VAL A 135 7.01 -2.22 -7.34
N GLY A 136 6.89 -2.21 -6.01
CA GLY A 136 7.14 -1.04 -5.17
C GLY A 136 8.54 -0.42 -5.37
N PRO A 137 9.64 -1.20 -5.26
CA PRO A 137 10.99 -0.70 -5.47
C PRO A 137 11.25 -0.22 -6.89
N TYR A 138 10.74 -0.95 -7.91
CA TYR A 138 10.85 -0.50 -9.30
C TYR A 138 10.17 0.85 -9.51
N LEU A 139 8.94 1.01 -9.02
CA LEU A 139 8.21 2.26 -9.13
C LEU A 139 8.92 3.38 -8.36
N THR A 140 9.35 3.11 -7.13
CA THR A 140 10.11 4.06 -6.29
C THR A 140 11.36 4.55 -7.01
N TRP A 141 12.12 3.65 -7.63
CA TRP A 141 13.30 4.01 -8.43
C TRP A 141 12.92 4.90 -9.62
N LYS A 142 11.89 4.54 -10.39
CA LYS A 142 11.43 5.32 -11.55
C LYS A 142 11.03 6.75 -11.17
N LEU A 143 10.27 6.89 -10.09
CA LEU A 143 9.82 8.19 -9.58
C LEU A 143 11.00 9.00 -9.03
N SER A 144 11.85 8.36 -8.22
CA SER A 144 13.02 9.01 -7.62
C SER A 144 14.01 9.49 -8.67
N ALA A 145 14.30 8.68 -9.68
CA ALA A 145 15.18 9.06 -10.78
C ALA A 145 14.65 10.25 -11.59
N PHE A 146 13.33 10.43 -11.67
CA PHE A 146 12.72 11.58 -12.32
C PHE A 146 12.81 12.83 -11.45
N TYR A 147 12.34 12.75 -10.20
CA TYR A 147 12.24 13.89 -9.30
C TYR A 147 13.60 14.37 -8.77
N PHE A 148 14.51 13.46 -8.39
CA PHE A 148 15.85 13.84 -7.91
C PHE A 148 16.71 14.50 -8.98
N ALA A 149 16.51 14.13 -10.25
CA ALA A 149 17.18 14.77 -11.38
C ALA A 149 16.64 16.19 -11.69
N GLY A 150 15.62 16.66 -10.97
CA GLY A 150 15.03 17.99 -11.18
C GLY A 150 14.18 18.11 -12.44
N LYS A 151 13.72 16.99 -13.01
CA LYS A 151 12.93 17.01 -14.26
C LYS A 151 11.56 17.68 -14.12
N ALA A 152 11.11 17.93 -12.89
CA ALA A 152 9.85 18.60 -12.58
C ALA A 152 10.04 20.04 -12.05
N ASP A 153 11.26 20.58 -12.01
CA ASP A 153 11.57 21.84 -11.30
C ASP A 153 10.76 23.05 -11.80
N ALA A 154 10.31 23.02 -13.05
CA ALA A 154 9.49 24.07 -13.63
C ALA A 154 8.09 24.20 -12.98
N VAL A 155 7.60 23.13 -12.33
CA VAL A 155 6.23 23.03 -11.81
C VAL A 155 6.15 22.53 -10.37
N ILE A 156 7.17 21.84 -9.87
CA ILE A 156 7.23 21.27 -8.53
C ILE A 156 8.52 21.73 -7.84
N PRO A 157 8.45 22.41 -6.68
CA PRO A 157 9.63 22.79 -5.92
C PRO A 157 10.46 21.58 -5.49
N ARG A 158 11.80 21.67 -5.62
CA ARG A 158 12.72 20.56 -5.30
C ARG A 158 12.56 20.00 -3.90
N TRP A 159 12.42 20.86 -2.89
CA TRP A 159 12.29 20.42 -1.50
C TRP A 159 11.07 19.51 -1.30
N LEU A 160 9.98 19.83 -2.01
CA LEU A 160 8.73 19.08 -1.94
C LEU A 160 8.88 17.73 -2.64
N ALA A 161 9.44 17.73 -3.85
CA ALA A 161 9.73 16.50 -4.58
C ALA A 161 10.66 15.56 -3.78
N TYR A 162 11.66 16.12 -3.07
CA TYR A 162 12.54 15.35 -2.20
C TYR A 162 11.79 14.76 -1.00
N SER A 163 10.93 15.56 -0.37
CA SER A 163 10.10 15.09 0.75
C SER A 163 9.19 13.92 0.34
N TRP A 164 8.61 13.97 -0.86
CA TRP A 164 7.81 12.88 -1.42
C TRP A 164 8.64 11.62 -1.61
N MET A 165 9.78 11.70 -2.29
CA MET A 165 10.59 10.52 -2.59
C MET A 165 11.18 9.88 -1.33
N ILE A 166 11.63 10.68 -0.37
CA ILE A 166 12.10 10.18 0.93
C ILE A 166 10.97 9.43 1.64
N THR A 167 9.75 9.98 1.64
CA THR A 167 8.57 9.31 2.22
C THR A 167 8.30 7.95 1.55
N VAL A 168 8.35 7.90 0.21
CA VAL A 168 8.13 6.66 -0.54
C VAL A 168 9.19 5.60 -0.21
N ILE A 169 10.46 6.01 -0.11
CA ILE A 169 11.56 5.11 0.27
C ILE A 169 11.31 4.50 1.67
N PHE A 170 10.94 5.31 2.66
CA PHE A 170 10.59 4.82 4.00
C PHE A 170 9.38 3.87 3.99
N ALA A 171 8.37 4.16 3.15
CA ALA A 171 7.21 3.28 3.01
C ALA A 171 7.62 1.89 2.47
N ILE A 172 8.54 1.82 1.51
CA ILE A 172 9.09 0.54 1.00
C ILE A 172 9.87 -0.22 2.09
N PHE A 173 10.69 0.46 2.88
CA PHE A 173 11.38 -0.16 4.01
C PHE A 173 10.39 -0.75 5.03
N GLY A 174 9.40 0.03 5.46
CA GLY A 174 8.34 -0.44 6.34
C GLY A 174 7.58 -1.64 5.77
N SER A 175 7.32 -1.62 4.45
CA SER A 175 6.67 -2.72 3.75
C SER A 175 7.51 -4.00 3.73
N THR A 176 8.83 -3.88 3.56
CA THR A 176 9.76 -5.01 3.56
C THR A 176 9.81 -5.68 4.94
N ILE A 177 9.77 -4.90 6.02
CA ILE A 177 9.66 -5.45 7.39
C ILE A 177 8.36 -6.27 7.53
N TRP A 178 7.27 -5.81 6.92
CA TRP A 178 6.01 -6.54 6.95
C TRP A 178 6.07 -7.86 6.15
N VAL A 179 6.73 -7.85 4.98
CA VAL A 179 7.00 -9.08 4.21
C VAL A 179 7.76 -10.10 5.07
N TYR A 180 8.80 -9.67 5.78
CA TYR A 180 9.55 -10.54 6.71
C TYR A 180 8.65 -11.13 7.81
N LYS A 181 7.81 -10.30 8.44
CA LYS A 181 6.84 -10.76 9.45
C LYS A 181 5.84 -11.77 8.88
N LEU A 182 5.42 -11.60 7.63
CA LEU A 182 4.48 -12.50 6.97
C LEU A 182 5.10 -13.87 6.69
N TRP A 183 6.31 -13.90 6.11
CA TRP A 183 7.05 -15.15 5.87
C TRP A 183 7.37 -15.91 7.16
N THR A 184 7.87 -15.21 8.19
CA THR A 184 8.15 -15.83 9.49
C THR A 184 6.88 -16.38 10.14
N GLY A 185 5.74 -15.69 10.02
CA GLY A 185 4.43 -16.17 10.45
C GLY A 185 4.00 -17.45 9.72
N LEU A 186 4.14 -17.48 8.39
CA LEU A 186 3.77 -18.61 7.54
C LEU A 186 4.60 -19.86 7.84
N ILE A 187 5.93 -19.72 7.93
CA ILE A 187 6.85 -20.82 8.21
C ILE A 187 6.54 -21.42 9.59
N ARG A 188 6.34 -20.57 10.61
CA ARG A 188 5.98 -21.02 11.96
C ARG A 188 4.63 -21.73 11.99
N PHE A 189 3.66 -21.28 11.20
CA PHE A 189 2.35 -21.90 11.10
C PHE A 189 2.46 -23.35 10.61
N TYR A 190 3.10 -23.57 9.46
CA TYR A 190 3.27 -24.92 8.91
C TYR A 190 4.19 -25.83 9.73
N ALA A 191 5.20 -25.27 10.39
CA ALA A 191 6.05 -26.03 11.31
C ALA A 191 5.24 -26.61 12.49
N ARG A 192 4.29 -25.83 13.03
CA ARG A 192 3.39 -26.28 14.10
C ARG A 192 2.39 -27.32 13.62
N GLU A 193 1.79 -27.12 12.45
CA GLU A 193 0.86 -28.11 11.87
C GLU A 193 1.55 -29.44 11.60
N ARG A 194 2.78 -29.42 11.05
CA ARG A 194 3.57 -30.64 10.85
C ARG A 194 3.82 -31.37 12.17
N LYS A 195 4.29 -30.66 13.20
CA LYS A 195 4.52 -31.25 14.53
C LYS A 195 3.24 -31.86 15.13
N ALA A 196 2.11 -31.18 14.99
CA ALA A 196 0.82 -31.68 15.50
C ALA A 196 0.32 -32.92 14.74
N ARG A 197 0.62 -33.02 13.43
CA ARG A 197 0.31 -34.21 12.63
C ARG A 197 1.21 -35.38 13.02
N ASP A 198 2.51 -35.15 13.18
CA ASP A 198 3.48 -36.18 13.54
C ASP A 198 3.16 -36.76 14.94
N GLN A 199 2.69 -35.93 15.89
CA GLN A 199 2.24 -36.37 17.22
C GLN A 199 0.95 -37.20 17.22
N LYS A 200 0.12 -37.11 16.17
CA LYS A 200 -1.12 -37.91 16.03
C LYS A 200 -0.89 -39.23 15.29
N ALA A 201 0.28 -39.40 14.68
CA ALA A 201 0.65 -40.59 13.92
C ALA A 201 1.43 -41.62 14.76
N VAL A 202 1.78 -41.27 16.01
CA VAL A 202 2.40 -42.13 17.04
C VAL A 202 1.32 -42.51 18.04
#